data_AF-A0A2S9Y1Q4-F1
#
_entry.id   AF-A0A2S9Y1Q4-F1
#
_cell.length_a   1.000
_cell.length_b   1.000
_cell.length_c   1.000
_cell.angle_alpha   90.00
_cell.angle_beta   90.00
_cell.angle_gamma   90.00
#
_symmetry.space_group_name_H-M   'P 1'
#
loop_
_entity.id
_entity.type
_entity.pdbx_description
1 polymer ?
#
loop_
_entity_poly.entity_id
_entity_poly.type
_entity_poly.pdbx_seq_one_letter_code
_entity_poly.pdbx_strand_id
1 'polypeptide(L)'
;MSARSPRTPKIAFTLSFAFLAGLGFGCQKQGMSEVDKELAKARKQAGKQAAAECYPASMEPCYFLADGVEGPDGTVGRGICQEGERTCDAKGFWQACDGAVLPGAELCNNIDDDCNGRVDDGFERDGTKCFAGEGECRVAGSYACSPDGSQSVCSAQAKAPSTEVCDGKDNDCDGAIDDGDVDGTGAECKTGQAGACASGTKQCVAGSIQCQPTHVRTVEICNKIDDDCDNTVDEDCISEEEARKAGIIK
;
A
#
# COMPACT_ATOMS: atom_id res chain seq x y z
N MET A 1 62.36 17.64 -2.33
CA MET A 1 63.35 16.89 -3.13
C MET A 1 63.18 17.30 -4.58
N SER A 2 64.14 18.07 -5.08
CA SER A 2 64.15 18.66 -6.41
C SER A 2 65.02 17.79 -7.31
N ALA A 3 64.52 17.39 -8.48
CA ALA A 3 65.31 16.68 -9.49
C ALA A 3 65.24 17.44 -10.81
N ARG A 4 66.34 18.14 -11.13
CA ARG A 4 66.68 18.70 -12.44
C ARG A 4 67.31 17.60 -13.29
N SER A 5 66.99 17.57 -14.60
CA SER A 5 67.92 17.25 -15.71
C SER A 5 67.22 17.42 -17.08
N PRO A 6 67.92 17.45 -18.23
CA PRO A 6 68.87 18.48 -18.68
C PRO A 6 68.43 19.13 -20.02
N ARG A 7 69.01 20.29 -20.33
CA ARG A 7 68.80 21.03 -21.60
C ARG A 7 69.62 20.40 -22.73
N THR A 8 68.99 20.18 -23.89
CA THR A 8 69.65 19.84 -25.16
C THR A 8 69.95 21.10 -25.99
N PRO A 9 71.01 21.09 -26.83
CA PRO A 9 71.56 22.29 -27.45
C PRO A 9 70.79 22.70 -28.72
N LYS A 10 70.65 24.01 -28.91
CA LYS A 10 70.16 24.62 -30.15
C LYS A 10 71.31 24.65 -31.17
N ILE A 11 71.17 23.93 -32.27
CA ILE A 11 72.04 24.05 -33.45
C ILE A 11 71.29 24.93 -34.45
N ALA A 12 71.76 26.17 -34.61
CA ALA A 12 71.30 27.10 -35.62
C ALA A 12 72.03 26.80 -36.94
N PHE A 13 71.29 26.33 -37.95
CA PHE A 13 71.77 26.28 -39.33
C PHE A 13 71.25 27.51 -40.06
N THR A 14 72.10 28.54 -40.15
CA THR A 14 71.94 29.65 -41.09
C THR A 14 72.28 29.15 -42.49
N LEU A 15 71.27 28.93 -43.33
CA LEU A 15 71.45 28.78 -44.77
C LEU A 15 70.96 30.07 -45.44
N SER A 16 71.92 30.92 -45.81
CA SER A 16 71.75 31.97 -46.79
C SER A 16 71.34 31.35 -48.12
N PHE A 17 70.18 31.73 -48.64
CA PHE A 17 69.86 31.54 -50.06
C PHE A 17 69.55 32.88 -50.70
N ALA A 18 70.32 33.14 -51.75
CA ALA A 18 70.38 34.36 -52.50
C ALA A 18 69.05 34.69 -53.19
N PHE A 19 68.72 35.98 -53.19
CA PHE A 19 67.72 36.58 -54.06
C PHE A 19 68.12 36.36 -55.51
N LEU A 20 67.38 35.51 -56.24
CA LEU A 20 67.35 35.51 -57.69
C LEU A 20 66.01 36.05 -58.14
N ALA A 21 66.03 37.30 -58.62
CA ALA A 21 64.94 37.87 -59.39
C ALA A 21 64.86 37.13 -60.73
N GLY A 22 63.69 36.59 -61.07
CA GLY A 22 63.49 35.94 -62.36
C GLY A 22 62.07 35.40 -62.55
N LEU A 23 61.31 36.11 -63.38
CA LEU A 23 60.23 35.61 -64.25
C LEU A 23 58.96 35.10 -63.57
N GLY A 24 57.91 35.93 -63.66
CA GLY A 24 56.54 35.54 -63.39
C GLY A 24 56.08 34.44 -64.35
N PHE A 25 56.00 33.22 -63.85
CA PHE A 25 55.08 32.20 -64.34
C PHE A 25 53.85 32.25 -63.46
N GLY A 26 52.70 32.57 -64.07
CA GLY A 26 51.42 32.57 -63.38
C GLY A 26 51.18 31.21 -62.71
N CYS A 27 50.98 31.22 -61.39
CA CYS A 27 50.47 30.07 -60.67
C CYS A 27 49.06 29.75 -61.19
N GLN A 28 48.98 28.84 -62.15
CA GLN A 28 47.74 28.21 -62.53
C GLN A 28 47.25 27.43 -61.32
N LYS A 29 46.11 27.84 -60.75
CA LYS A 29 45.44 27.15 -59.64
C LYS A 29 45.12 25.71 -60.08
N GLN A 30 46.04 24.77 -59.87
CA GLN A 30 45.72 23.35 -59.97
C GLN A 30 44.76 23.07 -58.81
N GLY A 31 43.50 22.78 -59.15
CA GLY A 31 42.51 22.37 -58.16
C GLY A 31 43.01 21.14 -57.41
N MET A 32 42.61 21.00 -56.13
CA MET A 32 42.92 19.84 -55.31
C MET A 32 42.79 18.53 -56.10
N SER A 33 43.80 17.67 -56.01
CA SER A 33 43.76 16.37 -56.66
C SER A 33 42.58 15.55 -56.14
N GLU A 34 42.06 14.63 -56.94
CA GLU A 34 40.94 13.78 -56.51
C GLU A 34 41.32 12.96 -55.26
N VAL A 35 42.60 12.60 -55.13
CA VAL A 35 43.16 11.93 -53.95
C VAL A 35 43.07 12.82 -52.70
N ASP A 36 43.35 14.12 -52.82
CA ASP A 36 43.24 15.06 -51.69
C ASP A 36 41.78 15.26 -51.25
N LYS A 37 40.84 15.23 -52.20
CA LYS A 37 39.40 15.29 -51.88
C LYS A 37 38.94 14.02 -51.17
N GLU A 38 39.38 12.85 -51.62
CA GLU A 38 39.06 11.56 -50.97
C GLU A 38 39.68 11.47 -49.57
N LEU A 39 40.93 11.91 -49.38
CA LEU A 39 41.55 11.96 -48.06
C LEU A 39 40.84 12.93 -47.10
N ALA A 40 40.41 14.10 -47.61
CA ALA A 40 39.63 15.05 -46.83
C ALA A 40 38.24 14.49 -46.46
N LYS A 41 37.58 13.74 -47.35
CA LYS A 41 36.33 13.03 -47.07
C LYS A 41 36.54 11.94 -46.02
N ALA A 42 37.57 11.11 -46.15
CA ALA A 42 37.89 10.06 -45.19
C ALA A 42 38.20 10.61 -43.79
N ARG A 43 38.97 11.70 -43.69
CA ARG A 43 39.23 12.39 -42.41
C ARG A 43 37.96 13.00 -41.81
N LYS A 44 37.10 13.59 -42.64
CA LYS A 44 35.81 14.15 -42.20
C LYS A 44 34.80 13.06 -41.81
N GLN A 45 34.92 11.86 -42.37
CA GLN A 45 34.14 10.67 -41.98
C GLN A 45 34.67 10.05 -40.69
N ALA A 46 35.98 9.91 -40.54
CA ALA A 46 36.62 9.43 -39.31
C ALA A 46 36.34 10.36 -38.12
N GLY A 47 36.36 11.68 -38.32
CA GLY A 47 35.99 12.66 -37.28
C GLY A 47 34.50 12.71 -36.94
N LYS A 48 33.64 11.97 -37.66
CA LYS A 48 32.21 11.82 -37.38
C LYS A 48 31.85 10.50 -36.70
N GLN A 49 32.78 9.54 -36.66
CA GLN A 49 32.56 8.28 -35.98
C GLN A 49 32.72 8.50 -34.48
N ALA A 50 31.74 8.06 -33.69
CA ALA A 50 31.89 7.98 -32.24
C ALA A 50 33.09 7.07 -31.92
N ALA A 51 33.83 7.41 -30.87
CA ALA A 51 34.92 6.57 -30.40
C ALA A 51 34.36 5.20 -29.98
N ALA A 52 35.08 4.12 -30.29
CA ALA A 52 34.71 2.78 -29.82
C ALA A 52 34.70 2.74 -28.29
N GLU A 53 33.66 2.13 -27.74
CA GLU A 53 33.40 2.02 -26.30
C GLU A 53 33.99 0.72 -25.72
N CYS A 54 34.14 -0.31 -26.55
CA CYS A 54 34.58 -1.65 -26.15
C CYS A 54 35.40 -2.36 -27.22
N TYR A 55 36.02 -3.48 -26.86
CA TYR A 55 36.78 -4.33 -27.79
C TYR A 55 35.85 -5.35 -28.46
N PRO A 56 35.88 -5.50 -29.80
CA PRO A 56 34.99 -6.42 -30.50
C PRO A 56 34.97 -7.83 -29.90
N ALA A 57 33.77 -8.40 -29.72
CA ALA A 57 33.51 -9.70 -29.10
C ALA A 57 33.86 -9.83 -27.60
N SER A 58 34.20 -8.73 -26.90
CA SER A 58 34.25 -8.75 -25.44
C SER A 58 32.86 -8.93 -24.84
N MET A 59 32.79 -9.58 -23.68
CA MET A 59 31.57 -9.80 -22.91
C MET A 59 31.78 -9.31 -21.49
N GLU A 60 30.73 -8.77 -20.87
CA GLU A 60 30.75 -8.38 -19.46
C GLU A 60 29.36 -8.44 -18.83
N PRO A 61 29.27 -8.61 -17.50
CA PRO A 61 28.00 -8.57 -16.80
C PRO A 61 27.37 -7.19 -16.92
N CYS A 62 26.04 -7.15 -16.92
CA CYS A 62 25.28 -5.93 -16.98
C CYS A 62 24.01 -6.04 -16.14
N TYR A 63 23.58 -4.91 -15.59
CA TYR A 63 22.39 -4.82 -14.76
C TYR A 63 21.67 -3.50 -15.03
N PHE A 64 21.14 -3.38 -16.26
CA PHE A 64 20.42 -2.21 -16.73
C PHE A 64 19.49 -2.60 -17.90
N LEU A 65 18.43 -1.82 -18.14
CA LEU A 65 17.50 -2.05 -19.25
C LEU A 65 18.04 -1.50 -20.58
N ALA A 66 17.35 -1.83 -21.68
CA ALA A 66 17.71 -1.34 -23.02
C ALA A 66 17.71 0.20 -23.17
N ASP A 67 17.06 0.94 -22.26
CA ASP A 67 17.08 2.40 -22.19
C ASP A 67 18.29 2.97 -21.43
N GLY A 68 19.16 2.11 -20.88
CA GLY A 68 20.35 2.47 -20.13
C GLY A 68 20.10 2.81 -18.67
N VAL A 69 18.91 2.56 -18.13
CA VAL A 69 18.61 2.75 -16.71
C VAL A 69 19.23 1.60 -15.91
N GLU A 70 20.20 1.93 -15.05
CA GLU A 70 20.82 0.98 -14.13
C GLU A 70 19.84 0.49 -13.08
N GLY A 71 19.90 -0.81 -12.79
CA GLY A 71 19.14 -1.39 -11.71
C GLY A 71 19.62 -0.87 -10.35
N PRO A 72 18.72 -0.67 -9.36
CA PRO A 72 19.09 -0.15 -8.05
C PRO A 72 20.14 -1.00 -7.33
N ASP A 73 21.09 -0.35 -6.66
CA ASP A 73 22.12 -1.02 -5.88
C ASP A 73 21.53 -1.98 -4.84
N GLY A 74 22.12 -3.17 -4.75
CA GLY A 74 21.76 -4.17 -3.75
C GLY A 74 20.52 -5.02 -4.06
N THR A 75 19.92 -4.86 -5.25
CA THR A 75 18.78 -5.70 -5.71
C THR A 75 19.22 -6.94 -6.48
N VAL A 76 20.45 -6.97 -7.01
CA VAL A 76 21.01 -8.11 -7.74
C VAL A 76 21.02 -9.38 -6.87
N GLY A 77 20.46 -10.47 -7.39
CA GLY A 77 20.41 -11.76 -6.72
C GLY A 77 19.36 -11.88 -5.61
N ARG A 78 18.46 -10.90 -5.48
CA ARG A 78 17.28 -10.98 -4.62
C ARG A 78 16.05 -11.30 -5.46
N GLY A 79 15.19 -12.17 -4.94
CA GLY A 79 13.98 -12.58 -5.65
C GLY A 79 14.27 -13.09 -7.05
N ILE A 80 13.63 -12.48 -8.04
CA ILE A 80 13.85 -12.77 -9.47
C ILE A 80 14.97 -11.96 -10.12
N CYS A 81 15.48 -10.93 -9.44
CA CYS A 81 16.47 -10.03 -10.03
C CYS A 81 17.81 -10.71 -10.24
N GLN A 82 18.34 -10.57 -11.44
CA GLN A 82 19.60 -11.18 -11.84
C GLN A 82 20.35 -10.30 -12.83
N GLU A 83 21.67 -10.45 -12.81
CA GLU A 83 22.55 -9.88 -13.82
C GLU A 83 22.36 -10.56 -15.18
N GLY A 84 22.48 -9.77 -16.23
CA GLY A 84 22.59 -10.23 -17.61
C GLY A 84 24.02 -10.16 -18.12
N GLU A 85 24.19 -10.42 -19.40
CA GLU A 85 25.47 -10.27 -20.11
C GLU A 85 25.30 -9.40 -21.35
N ARG A 86 26.28 -8.55 -21.64
CA ARG A 86 26.32 -7.76 -22.88
C ARG A 86 27.57 -8.09 -23.68
N THR A 87 27.41 -8.12 -25.00
CA THR A 87 28.51 -8.37 -25.95
C THR A 87 28.85 -7.11 -26.73
N CYS A 88 30.13 -6.91 -27.01
CA CYS A 88 30.61 -5.81 -27.86
C CYS A 88 30.54 -6.18 -29.35
N ASP A 89 29.89 -5.34 -30.16
CA ASP A 89 29.76 -5.59 -31.59
C ASP A 89 31.07 -5.36 -32.37
N ALA A 90 31.07 -5.73 -33.66
CA ALA A 90 32.24 -5.57 -34.52
C ALA A 90 32.65 -4.09 -34.76
N LYS A 91 31.78 -3.13 -34.44
CA LYS A 91 32.02 -1.70 -34.58
C LYS A 91 32.54 -1.07 -33.28
N GLY A 92 32.65 -1.84 -32.20
CA GLY A 92 33.16 -1.39 -30.91
C GLY A 92 32.11 -0.73 -30.03
N PHE A 93 30.83 -1.10 -30.18
CA PHE A 93 29.74 -0.60 -29.33
C PHE A 93 29.11 -1.73 -28.53
N TRP A 94 28.76 -1.46 -27.28
CA TRP A 94 28.03 -2.40 -26.46
C TRP A 94 26.64 -2.65 -27.03
N GLN A 95 26.27 -3.92 -27.12
CA GLN A 95 24.90 -4.30 -27.42
C GLN A 95 24.02 -4.20 -26.16
N ALA A 96 22.71 -4.38 -26.34
CA ALA A 96 21.77 -4.44 -25.23
C ALA A 96 22.19 -5.52 -24.23
N CYS A 97 21.89 -5.27 -22.96
CA CYS A 97 22.05 -6.26 -21.92
C CYS A 97 21.04 -7.40 -22.14
N ASP A 98 21.53 -8.64 -22.25
CA ASP A 98 20.70 -9.81 -22.43
C ASP A 98 20.55 -10.57 -21.11
N GLY A 99 19.33 -10.98 -20.78
CA GLY A 99 19.05 -11.81 -19.60
C GLY A 99 18.97 -11.10 -18.25
N ALA A 100 19.19 -9.78 -18.18
CA ALA A 100 19.03 -9.04 -16.92
C ALA A 100 17.55 -8.95 -16.53
N VAL A 101 17.27 -9.14 -15.24
CA VAL A 101 15.94 -8.94 -14.65
C VAL A 101 16.09 -7.87 -13.59
N LEU A 102 15.43 -6.72 -13.80
CA LEU A 102 15.44 -5.60 -12.86
C LEU A 102 14.18 -5.62 -11.97
N PRO A 103 14.18 -4.89 -10.84
CA PRO A 103 13.02 -4.72 -9.98
C PRO A 103 11.77 -4.30 -10.75
N GLY A 104 10.70 -5.05 -10.53
CA GLY A 104 9.36 -4.77 -11.01
C GLY A 104 8.46 -4.13 -9.95
N ALA A 105 7.17 -4.07 -10.26
CA ALA A 105 6.16 -3.82 -9.25
C ALA A 105 5.84 -5.13 -8.53
N GLU A 106 5.67 -5.07 -7.22
CA GLU A 106 5.36 -6.24 -6.41
C GLU A 106 4.01 -6.84 -6.79
N LEU A 107 3.97 -8.16 -6.94
CA LEU A 107 2.75 -8.95 -7.08
C LEU A 107 2.64 -9.89 -5.89
N CYS A 108 1.40 -10.26 -5.54
CA CYS A 108 1.13 -11.33 -4.59
C CYS A 108 1.24 -12.66 -5.34
N ASN A 109 2.46 -13.19 -5.46
CA ASN A 109 2.74 -14.41 -6.22
C ASN A 109 3.76 -15.33 -5.51
N ASN A 110 4.09 -15.05 -4.24
CA ASN A 110 5.13 -15.71 -3.45
C ASN A 110 6.55 -15.51 -4.01
N ILE A 111 6.77 -14.43 -4.74
CA ILE A 111 8.06 -14.01 -5.30
C ILE A 111 8.35 -12.58 -4.81
N ASP A 112 9.63 -12.24 -4.73
CA ASP A 112 10.13 -10.89 -4.47
C ASP A 112 10.39 -10.24 -5.84
N ASP A 113 9.40 -9.52 -6.38
CA ASP A 113 9.40 -8.99 -7.76
C ASP A 113 10.13 -7.64 -7.86
N ASP A 114 10.10 -6.85 -6.79
CA ASP A 114 10.82 -5.59 -6.63
C ASP A 114 12.23 -5.78 -6.06
N CYS A 115 12.57 -7.01 -5.69
CA CYS A 115 13.89 -7.45 -5.27
C CYS A 115 14.41 -6.68 -4.05
N ASN A 116 13.51 -6.24 -3.17
CA ASN A 116 13.87 -5.57 -1.93
C ASN A 116 14.29 -6.56 -0.83
N GLY A 117 14.11 -7.87 -1.06
CA GLY A 117 14.44 -8.95 -0.13
C GLY A 117 13.27 -9.40 0.74
N ARG A 118 12.05 -8.98 0.43
CA ARG A 118 10.81 -9.39 1.08
C ARG A 118 9.89 -9.93 0.00
N VAL A 119 9.24 -11.05 0.29
CA VAL A 119 8.27 -11.65 -0.62
C VAL A 119 6.90 -11.04 -0.38
N ASP A 120 6.23 -10.65 -1.46
CA ASP A 120 4.87 -10.10 -1.49
C ASP A 120 4.70 -8.92 -0.51
N ASP A 121 5.68 -8.01 -0.36
CA ASP A 121 5.50 -6.90 0.56
C ASP A 121 4.56 -5.81 0.00
N GLY A 122 3.77 -5.24 0.90
CA GLY A 122 2.60 -4.45 0.50
C GLY A 122 1.31 -5.28 0.36
N PHE A 123 1.39 -6.61 0.51
CA PHE A 123 0.23 -7.50 0.60
C PHE A 123 0.10 -8.11 2.01
N GLU A 124 -1.12 -8.52 2.37
CA GLU A 124 -1.34 -9.34 3.55
C GLU A 124 -0.82 -10.75 3.28
N ARG A 125 0.03 -11.25 4.17
CA ARG A 125 0.76 -12.50 3.98
C ARG A 125 -0.20 -13.68 3.83
N ASP A 126 0.08 -14.54 2.84
CA ASP A 126 -0.67 -15.77 2.61
C ASP A 126 -0.78 -16.62 3.89
N GLY A 127 -1.98 -17.12 4.16
CA GLY A 127 -2.31 -17.93 5.33
C GLY A 127 -2.49 -17.16 6.64
N THR A 128 -2.26 -15.84 6.69
CA THR A 128 -2.57 -15.04 7.89
C THR A 128 -4.08 -14.94 8.12
N LYS A 129 -4.50 -14.87 9.39
CA LYS A 129 -5.92 -14.85 9.75
C LYS A 129 -6.57 -13.52 9.38
N CYS A 130 -7.75 -13.60 8.80
CA CYS A 130 -8.62 -12.46 8.53
C CYS A 130 -10.02 -12.75 9.06
N PHE A 131 -10.88 -11.73 9.13
CA PHE A 131 -12.24 -11.87 9.64
C PHE A 131 -13.21 -11.04 8.81
N ALA A 132 -14.45 -11.51 8.70
CA ALA A 132 -15.55 -10.80 8.05
C ALA A 132 -16.81 -10.88 8.91
N GLY A 133 -17.57 -9.78 8.95
CA GLY A 133 -18.78 -9.65 9.77
C GLY A 133 -18.52 -9.13 11.19
N GLU A 134 -19.60 -8.68 11.81
CA GLU A 134 -19.66 -8.20 13.21
C GLU A 134 -20.50 -9.15 14.06
N GLY A 135 -20.47 -8.97 15.38
CA GLY A 135 -21.28 -9.79 16.29
C GLY A 135 -21.12 -11.30 16.10
N GLU A 136 -22.25 -12.00 16.11
CA GLU A 136 -22.33 -13.44 15.83
C GLU A 136 -22.15 -13.78 14.34
N CYS A 137 -22.15 -12.79 13.45
CA CYS A 137 -21.84 -13.01 12.04
C CYS A 137 -20.35 -13.05 11.75
N ARG A 138 -19.51 -12.74 12.74
CA ARG A 138 -18.06 -12.68 12.58
C ARG A 138 -17.49 -14.07 12.30
N VAL A 139 -16.98 -14.27 11.09
CA VAL A 139 -16.36 -15.51 10.61
C VAL A 139 -14.87 -15.29 10.40
N ALA A 140 -14.06 -16.29 10.76
CA ALA A 140 -12.62 -16.30 10.48
C ALA A 140 -12.33 -16.91 9.10
N GLY A 141 -11.32 -16.37 8.43
CA GLY A 141 -10.75 -16.91 7.20
C GLY A 141 -9.24 -16.70 7.17
N SER A 142 -8.65 -16.86 6.00
CA SER A 142 -7.24 -16.57 5.74
C SER A 142 -7.07 -15.68 4.53
N TYR A 143 -6.05 -14.83 4.54
CA TYR A 143 -5.61 -14.13 3.34
C TYR A 143 -4.98 -15.13 2.37
N ALA A 144 -5.25 -14.91 1.08
CA ALA A 144 -4.60 -15.58 -0.05
C ALA A 144 -4.46 -14.60 -1.21
N CYS A 145 -3.48 -14.81 -2.09
CA CYS A 145 -3.33 -13.98 -3.27
C CYS A 145 -4.49 -14.18 -4.27
N SER A 146 -4.91 -13.10 -4.93
CA SER A 146 -5.83 -13.19 -6.06
C SER A 146 -5.18 -13.98 -7.21
N PRO A 147 -5.97 -14.61 -8.10
CA PRO A 147 -5.42 -15.41 -9.20
C PRO A 147 -4.50 -14.64 -10.17
N ASP A 148 -4.66 -13.32 -10.26
CA ASP A 148 -3.84 -12.42 -11.06
C ASP A 148 -2.68 -11.78 -10.27
N GLY A 149 -2.55 -12.09 -8.98
CA GLY A 149 -1.51 -11.57 -8.09
C GLY A 149 -1.63 -10.07 -7.77
N SER A 150 -2.72 -9.41 -8.14
CA SER A 150 -2.87 -7.96 -7.97
C SER A 150 -3.24 -7.53 -6.55
N GLN A 151 -3.74 -8.45 -5.71
CA GLN A 151 -4.17 -8.16 -4.34
C GLN A 151 -4.14 -9.41 -3.44
N SER A 152 -4.14 -9.18 -2.13
CA SER A 152 -4.45 -10.21 -1.13
C SER A 152 -5.95 -10.16 -0.81
N VAL A 153 -6.58 -11.33 -0.74
CA VAL A 153 -8.03 -11.49 -0.56
C VAL A 153 -8.30 -12.33 0.67
N CYS A 154 -9.16 -11.84 1.55
CA CYS A 154 -9.61 -12.60 2.70
C CYS A 154 -10.66 -13.64 2.28
N SER A 155 -10.45 -14.90 2.66
CA SER A 155 -11.41 -15.98 2.37
C SER A 155 -12.63 -15.98 3.29
N ALA A 156 -12.69 -15.10 4.29
CA ALA A 156 -13.78 -15.05 5.25
C ALA A 156 -15.05 -14.48 4.57
N GLN A 157 -16.15 -15.19 4.75
CA GLN A 157 -17.47 -14.72 4.36
C GLN A 157 -18.31 -14.60 5.63
N ALA A 158 -18.82 -13.40 5.90
CA ALA A 158 -19.69 -13.16 7.05
C ALA A 158 -20.91 -14.08 6.99
N LYS A 159 -21.34 -14.58 8.16
CA LYS A 159 -22.60 -15.31 8.25
C LYS A 159 -23.75 -14.35 7.92
N ALA A 160 -24.84 -14.88 7.35
CA ALA A 160 -26.04 -14.08 7.14
C ALA A 160 -26.63 -13.63 8.48
N PRO A 161 -27.09 -12.37 8.59
CA PRO A 161 -27.75 -11.88 9.79
C PRO A 161 -29.10 -12.58 10.01
N SER A 162 -29.51 -12.62 11.27
CA SER A 162 -30.80 -13.13 11.73
C SER A 162 -31.50 -12.06 12.56
N THR A 163 -32.81 -12.21 12.78
CA THR A 163 -33.54 -11.29 13.66
C THR A 163 -32.97 -11.30 15.07
N GLU A 164 -32.88 -10.13 15.69
CA GLU A 164 -32.49 -9.95 17.08
C GLU A 164 -33.36 -10.76 18.04
N VAL A 165 -32.68 -11.48 18.94
CA VAL A 165 -33.30 -12.17 20.07
C VAL A 165 -32.57 -11.76 21.35
N CYS A 166 -33.29 -11.74 22.46
CA CYS A 166 -32.74 -11.32 23.75
C CYS A 166 -31.85 -12.42 24.33
N ASP A 167 -30.63 -12.55 23.82
CA ASP A 167 -29.68 -13.60 24.18
C ASP A 167 -28.28 -13.05 24.55
N GLY A 168 -28.12 -11.73 24.56
CA GLY A 168 -26.88 -11.05 24.89
C GLY A 168 -25.89 -11.03 23.74
N LYS A 169 -26.36 -11.26 22.51
CA LYS A 169 -25.56 -11.27 21.30
C LYS A 169 -26.13 -10.31 20.26
N ASP A 170 -25.34 -10.11 19.22
CA ASP A 170 -25.65 -9.31 18.04
C ASP A 170 -25.95 -10.32 16.91
N ASN A 171 -27.24 -10.62 16.72
CA ASN A 171 -27.73 -11.63 15.79
C ASN A 171 -27.95 -11.08 14.38
N ASP A 172 -28.25 -9.79 14.25
CA ASP A 172 -28.49 -9.07 13.00
C ASP A 172 -27.25 -8.35 12.47
N CYS A 173 -26.19 -8.35 13.27
CA CYS A 173 -24.82 -8.03 12.91
C CYS A 173 -24.65 -6.57 12.50
N ASP A 174 -25.38 -5.68 13.17
CA ASP A 174 -25.33 -4.24 13.01
C ASP A 174 -24.35 -3.54 13.98
N GLY A 175 -23.79 -4.32 14.93
CA GLY A 175 -22.81 -3.88 15.92
C GLY A 175 -23.41 -3.51 17.29
N ALA A 176 -24.74 -3.54 17.45
CA ALA A 176 -25.42 -3.42 18.72
C ALA A 176 -25.84 -4.81 19.25
N ILE A 177 -25.94 -4.93 20.58
CA ILE A 177 -26.36 -6.18 21.24
C ILE A 177 -27.80 -5.98 21.74
N ASP A 178 -28.67 -6.96 21.46
CA ASP A 178 -30.06 -6.99 21.90
C ASP A 178 -30.82 -5.67 21.60
N ASP A 179 -30.67 -5.13 20.39
CA ASP A 179 -31.27 -3.85 20.01
C ASP A 179 -32.54 -4.02 19.15
N GLY A 180 -33.15 -2.90 18.75
CA GLY A 180 -34.35 -2.91 17.93
C GLY A 180 -35.57 -3.61 18.54
N ASP A 181 -36.40 -4.20 17.68
CA ASP A 181 -37.57 -5.02 18.06
C ASP A 181 -37.11 -6.44 18.38
N VAL A 182 -36.60 -6.62 19.59
CA VAL A 182 -36.17 -7.92 20.10
C VAL A 182 -37.37 -8.85 20.29
N ASP A 183 -37.34 -10.03 19.69
CA ASP A 183 -38.45 -11.00 19.80
C ASP A 183 -38.72 -11.36 21.28
N GLY A 184 -40.00 -11.38 21.65
CA GLY A 184 -40.44 -11.63 23.03
C GLY A 184 -40.50 -10.41 23.97
N THR A 185 -40.15 -9.21 23.51
CA THR A 185 -40.36 -7.94 24.25
C THR A 185 -41.74 -7.32 23.97
N GLY A 186 -42.14 -6.32 24.76
CA GLY A 186 -43.36 -5.52 24.53
C GLY A 186 -44.67 -6.13 25.03
N ALA A 187 -44.71 -7.44 25.32
CA ALA A 187 -45.89 -8.08 25.89
C ALA A 187 -46.08 -7.73 27.37
N GLU A 188 -47.34 -7.58 27.80
CA GLU A 188 -47.70 -7.41 29.21
C GLU A 188 -47.28 -8.64 30.04
N CYS A 189 -46.88 -8.39 31.28
CA CYS A 189 -46.47 -9.42 32.23
C CYS A 189 -46.82 -9.03 33.67
N LYS A 190 -46.70 -10.00 34.59
CA LYS A 190 -46.84 -9.78 36.03
C LYS A 190 -45.46 -9.88 36.68
N THR A 191 -45.07 -8.82 37.38
CA THR A 191 -43.74 -8.67 38.01
C THR A 191 -43.61 -9.52 39.28
N GLY A 192 -44.74 -9.93 39.86
CA GLY A 192 -44.80 -10.59 41.17
C GLY A 192 -44.81 -9.61 42.34
N GLN A 193 -44.72 -8.30 42.08
CA GLN A 193 -44.85 -7.26 43.10
C GLN A 193 -46.33 -6.98 43.44
N ALA A 194 -46.55 -6.40 44.61
CA ALA A 194 -47.86 -5.90 45.01
C ALA A 194 -48.18 -4.53 44.37
N GLY A 195 -49.41 -4.07 44.58
CA GLY A 195 -49.84 -2.70 44.24
C GLY A 195 -49.64 -2.28 42.79
N ALA A 196 -49.19 -1.04 42.62
CA ALA A 196 -49.07 -0.38 41.33
C ALA A 196 -47.98 -1.04 40.45
N CYS A 197 -46.95 -1.64 41.05
CA CYS A 197 -45.89 -2.35 40.32
C CYS A 197 -46.27 -3.77 39.88
N ALA A 198 -47.48 -4.27 40.18
CA ALA A 198 -47.87 -5.65 39.85
C ALA A 198 -47.92 -5.92 38.33
N SER A 199 -48.18 -4.89 37.52
CA SER A 199 -48.19 -4.96 36.06
C SER A 199 -46.87 -4.46 35.49
N GLY A 200 -46.37 -5.15 34.47
CA GLY A 200 -45.13 -4.82 33.80
C GLY A 200 -45.18 -5.14 32.31
N THR A 201 -44.09 -4.84 31.63
CA THR A 201 -43.84 -5.20 30.23
C THR A 201 -42.56 -6.01 30.13
N LYS A 202 -42.55 -7.02 29.25
CA LYS A 202 -41.35 -7.79 28.94
C LYS A 202 -40.33 -6.88 28.25
N GLN A 203 -39.14 -6.77 28.82
CA GLN A 203 -38.02 -6.01 28.28
C GLN A 203 -36.79 -6.92 28.20
N CYS A 204 -35.92 -6.66 27.23
CA CYS A 204 -34.64 -7.31 27.18
C CYS A 204 -33.67 -6.61 28.15
N VAL A 205 -33.15 -7.37 29.11
CA VAL A 205 -32.25 -6.85 30.14
C VAL A 205 -31.12 -7.85 30.30
N ALA A 206 -29.91 -7.40 29.93
CA ALA A 206 -28.69 -8.20 30.04
C ALA A 206 -28.81 -9.60 29.40
N GLY A 207 -29.30 -9.68 28.15
CA GLY A 207 -29.46 -10.93 27.42
C GLY A 207 -30.52 -11.87 27.97
N SER A 208 -31.51 -11.33 28.69
CA SER A 208 -32.65 -12.11 29.18
C SER A 208 -33.94 -11.30 29.16
N ILE A 209 -35.03 -11.94 28.74
CA ILE A 209 -36.37 -11.33 28.83
C ILE A 209 -36.78 -11.25 30.30
N GLN A 210 -36.91 -10.03 30.80
CA GLN A 210 -37.35 -9.73 32.16
C GLN A 210 -38.67 -8.95 32.16
N CYS A 211 -39.50 -9.20 33.17
CA CYS A 211 -40.70 -8.41 33.38
C CYS A 211 -40.34 -7.15 34.17
N GLN A 212 -40.31 -5.99 33.54
CA GLN A 212 -40.08 -4.72 34.22
C GLN A 212 -41.41 -4.03 34.56
N PRO A 213 -41.60 -3.51 35.79
CA PRO A 213 -42.78 -2.74 36.14
C PRO A 213 -42.96 -1.54 35.20
N THR A 214 -44.19 -1.32 34.73
CA THR A 214 -44.51 -0.10 33.97
C THR A 214 -44.78 1.10 34.87
N HIS A 215 -45.02 0.85 36.15
CA HIS A 215 -45.21 1.88 37.15
C HIS A 215 -43.86 2.39 37.65
N VAL A 216 -43.65 3.70 37.54
CA VAL A 216 -42.52 4.36 38.18
C VAL A 216 -42.86 4.48 39.66
N ARG A 217 -42.00 3.96 40.54
CA ARG A 217 -42.19 4.08 41.99
C ARG A 217 -42.31 5.55 42.37
N THR A 218 -43.37 5.87 43.10
CA THR A 218 -43.60 7.21 43.65
C THR A 218 -43.85 7.10 45.14
N VAL A 219 -43.79 8.21 45.88
CA VAL A 219 -44.24 8.21 47.27
C VAL A 219 -45.68 7.72 47.36
N GLU A 220 -46.00 6.99 48.43
CA GLU A 220 -47.35 6.53 48.73
C GLU A 220 -48.36 7.67 48.70
N ILE A 221 -49.45 7.45 47.97
CA ILE A 221 -50.64 8.29 48.02
C ILE A 221 -51.65 7.46 48.78
N CYS A 222 -52.35 8.03 49.78
CA CYS A 222 -53.25 7.27 50.64
C CYS A 222 -54.52 6.76 49.88
N ASN A 223 -54.34 5.83 48.95
CA ASN A 223 -55.28 5.36 47.94
C ASN A 223 -55.49 3.83 48.03
N LYS A 224 -54.86 3.16 49.01
CA LYS A 224 -54.88 1.71 49.26
C LYS A 224 -54.16 0.87 48.21
N ILE A 225 -53.26 1.48 47.46
CA ILE A 225 -52.35 0.85 46.50
C ILE A 225 -50.94 1.14 47.00
N ASP A 226 -50.12 0.10 47.03
CA ASP A 226 -48.67 0.21 47.20
C ASP A 226 -48.08 0.86 45.92
N ASP A 227 -47.90 2.18 45.96
CA ASP A 227 -47.42 3.06 44.88
C ASP A 227 -45.89 3.13 44.84
N ASP A 228 -45.22 2.95 45.98
CA ASP A 228 -43.76 2.95 46.10
C ASP A 228 -43.14 1.55 45.92
N CYS A 229 -44.00 0.53 46.00
CA CYS A 229 -43.75 -0.88 45.74
C CYS A 229 -42.80 -1.55 46.74
N ASP A 230 -42.88 -1.17 48.02
CA ASP A 230 -42.11 -1.73 49.13
C ASP A 230 -42.82 -2.90 49.87
N ASN A 231 -44.03 -3.25 49.42
CA ASN A 231 -44.95 -4.26 49.97
C ASN A 231 -45.68 -3.86 51.26
N THR A 232 -45.58 -2.61 51.67
CA THR A 232 -46.53 -1.98 52.57
C THR A 232 -47.55 -1.16 51.76
N VAL A 233 -48.68 -0.83 52.39
CA VAL A 233 -49.74 -0.08 51.71
C VAL A 233 -49.99 1.14 52.56
N ASP A 234 -49.92 2.32 51.93
CA ASP A 234 -50.17 3.62 52.54
C ASP A 234 -49.25 3.93 53.76
N GLU A 235 -48.00 3.44 53.79
CA GLU A 235 -46.99 3.87 54.76
C GLU A 235 -46.42 5.25 54.41
N ASP A 236 -46.24 6.11 55.41
CA ASP A 236 -45.71 7.46 55.22
C ASP A 236 -46.37 8.27 54.07
N CYS A 237 -47.66 7.99 53.80
CA CYS A 237 -48.37 8.46 52.61
C CYS A 237 -48.75 9.95 52.66
N ILE A 238 -48.81 10.57 51.47
CA ILE A 238 -49.32 11.93 51.27
C ILE A 238 -50.77 11.90 50.78
N SER A 239 -51.50 12.99 51.00
CA SER A 239 -52.86 13.12 50.47
C SER A 239 -52.87 13.29 48.94
N GLU A 240 -53.98 12.93 48.29
CA GLU A 240 -54.16 13.15 46.84
C GLU A 240 -53.98 14.64 46.45
N GLU A 241 -54.36 15.57 47.32
CA GLU A 241 -54.18 17.01 47.09
C GLU A 241 -52.70 17.39 47.03
N GLU A 242 -51.90 16.86 47.96
CA GLU A 242 -50.46 17.05 47.99
C GLU A 242 -49.78 16.39 46.79
N ALA A 243 -50.22 15.19 46.42
CA ALA A 243 -49.71 14.47 45.26
C ALA A 243 -49.99 15.22 43.93
N ARG A 244 -51.18 15.80 43.77
CA ARG A 244 -51.51 16.69 42.63
C ARG A 244 -50.64 17.94 42.61
N LYS A 245 -50.42 18.55 43.78
CA LYS A 245 -49.58 19.75 43.92
C LYS A 245 -48.10 19.46 43.63
N ALA A 246 -47.64 18.26 43.96
CA ALA A 246 -46.29 17.76 43.68
C ALA A 246 -46.12 17.24 42.24
N GLY A 247 -47.20 17.11 41.47
CA GLY A 247 -47.17 16.63 40.08
C GLY A 247 -46.98 15.11 39.94
N ILE A 248 -47.24 14.35 41.01
CA ILE A 248 -47.15 12.88 41.03
C ILE A 248 -48.34 12.26 40.30
N ILE A 249 -49.54 12.84 40.48
CA ILE A 249 -50.77 12.46 39.79
C ILE A 249 -51.39 13.67 39.07
N LYS A 250 -52.08 13.40 37.96
CA LYS A 250 -52.74 14.43 37.13
C LYS A 250 -54.08 14.87 37.70
#